data_AF-A0A659QG60-F1
#
_entry.id   AF-A0A659QG60-F1
#
_cell.length_a   1.000
_cell.length_b   1.000
_cell.length_c   1.000
_cell.angle_alpha   90.00
_cell.angle_beta   90.00
_cell.angle_gamma   90.00
#
_symmetry.space_group_name_H-M   'P 1'
#
loop_
_entity.id
_entity.type
_entity.pdbx_description
1 polymer ?
#
loop_
_entity_poly.entity_id
_entity_poly.type
_entity_poly.pdbx_seq_one_letter_code
_entity_poly.pdbx_strand_id
1 'polypeptide(L)'
;MNKAVIAIHGGAGAIARAQMSHEQELRYIQALSEIVESGQKMLEAGDSALDVVTEAVRLLEACPLFNAGIGAVYTRDGTHELDACVMDGNTLKAGAVAGVSHVRHPVLAARLVMERSPHVLMVGVGAENFAFSQGMARVSPDIFSTPARYEQLLAARAAGEMALDHSGAPLDETKKMGTVGAVARDKFGNLAAATSTGGMTNKLPGRVGDSPLVGAGCYANNASVAVSCTG
;
A
#
# COMPACT_ATOMS: atom_id res chain seq x y z
N MET A 1 1.61 20.71 24.07
CA MET A 1 0.72 19.56 23.81
C MET A 1 1.23 18.85 22.57
N ASN A 2 1.52 17.55 22.65
CA ASN A 2 1.90 16.80 21.47
C ASN A 2 0.67 16.63 20.58
N LYS A 3 0.68 17.28 19.41
CA LYS A 3 -0.41 17.18 18.43
C LYS A 3 -0.33 15.82 17.74
N ALA A 4 -1.32 14.97 17.98
CA ALA A 4 -1.51 13.74 17.22
C ALA A 4 -1.94 14.12 15.79
N VAL A 5 -1.47 13.36 14.80
CA VAL A 5 -1.75 13.64 13.38
C VAL A 5 -1.60 12.36 12.56
N ILE A 6 -2.40 12.24 11.52
CA ILE A 6 -2.30 11.21 10.48
C ILE A 6 -2.24 11.90 9.12
N ALA A 7 -1.45 11.35 8.21
CA ALA A 7 -1.51 11.64 6.78
C ALA A 7 -1.55 10.31 6.00
N ILE A 8 -2.28 10.30 4.89
CA ILE A 8 -2.41 9.15 4.00
C ILE A 8 -2.16 9.57 2.55
N HIS A 9 -1.78 8.62 1.69
CA HIS A 9 -1.76 8.80 0.23
C HIS A 9 -2.36 7.59 -0.49
N GLY A 10 -3.00 7.85 -1.63
CA GLY A 10 -3.57 6.83 -2.52
C GLY A 10 -2.79 6.63 -3.82
N GLY A 11 -1.56 7.13 -3.89
CA GLY A 11 -0.69 7.11 -5.06
C GLY A 11 -0.34 8.50 -5.57
N ALA A 12 0.64 8.56 -6.46
CA ALA A 12 1.09 9.79 -7.11
C ALA A 12 1.03 9.67 -8.64
N GLY A 13 0.94 10.81 -9.30
CA GLY A 13 0.87 10.92 -10.75
C GLY A 13 0.16 12.19 -11.18
N ALA A 14 0.39 12.62 -12.42
CA ALA A 14 -0.38 13.70 -13.01
C ALA A 14 -1.81 13.18 -13.25
N ILE A 15 -2.75 13.53 -12.37
CA ILE A 15 -4.17 13.38 -12.69
C ILE A 15 -4.43 14.40 -13.79
N ALA A 16 -4.61 13.94 -15.03
CA ALA A 16 -5.16 14.78 -16.07
C ALA A 16 -6.61 15.11 -15.67
N ARG A 17 -6.81 16.14 -14.86
CA ARG A 17 -8.13 16.59 -14.37
C ARG A 17 -9.11 16.82 -15.54
N ALA A 18 -8.58 17.10 -16.73
CA ALA A 18 -9.31 17.20 -17.98
C ALA A 18 -9.98 15.89 -18.46
N GLN A 19 -9.55 14.73 -17.96
CA GLN A 19 -10.06 13.40 -18.33
C GLN A 19 -10.90 12.74 -17.22
N MET A 20 -10.91 13.30 -15.99
CA MET A 20 -11.76 12.80 -14.91
C MET A 20 -13.12 13.50 -14.91
N SER A 21 -14.19 12.72 -14.79
CA SER A 21 -15.49 13.28 -14.43
C SER A 21 -15.47 13.75 -12.97
N HIS A 22 -16.30 14.76 -12.67
CA HIS A 22 -16.45 15.26 -11.30
C HIS A 22 -16.90 14.17 -10.33
N GLU A 23 -17.75 13.24 -10.79
CA GLU A 23 -18.21 12.11 -9.99
C GLU A 23 -17.07 11.16 -9.61
N GLN A 24 -16.15 10.87 -10.54
CA GLN A 24 -14.97 10.07 -10.23
C GLN A 24 -14.06 10.78 -9.22
N GLU A 25 -13.82 12.09 -9.37
CA GLU A 25 -13.05 12.89 -8.40
C GLU A 25 -13.67 12.82 -7.00
N LEU A 26 -14.99 12.97 -6.89
CA LEU A 26 -15.71 12.88 -5.62
C LEU A 26 -15.57 11.50 -4.95
N ARG A 27 -15.54 10.41 -5.72
CA ARG A 27 -15.32 9.06 -5.16
C ARG A 27 -13.95 8.91 -4.52
N TYR A 28 -12.90 9.47 -5.12
CA TYR A 28 -11.56 9.46 -4.51
C TYR A 28 -11.51 10.34 -3.25
N ILE A 29 -12.08 11.54 -3.31
CA ILE A 29 -12.15 12.44 -2.14
C ILE A 29 -12.90 11.77 -1.00
N GLN A 30 -14.06 11.18 -1.27
CA GLN A 30 -14.85 10.49 -0.26
C GLN A 30 -14.07 9.34 0.38
N ALA A 31 -13.45 8.47 -0.43
CA ALA A 31 -12.67 7.36 0.10
C ALA A 31 -11.49 7.84 0.97
N LEU A 32 -10.75 8.87 0.53
CA LEU A 32 -9.65 9.43 1.31
C LEU A 32 -10.15 10.08 2.61
N SER A 33 -11.26 10.83 2.56
CA SER A 33 -11.87 11.46 3.74
C SER A 33 -12.32 10.43 4.77
N GLU A 34 -13.04 9.38 4.35
CA GLU A 34 -13.52 8.34 5.26
C GLU A 34 -12.36 7.63 5.97
N ILE A 35 -11.27 7.34 5.24
CA ILE A 35 -10.09 6.65 5.77
C ILE A 35 -9.31 7.55 6.74
N VAL A 36 -9.04 8.79 6.36
CA VAL A 36 -8.29 9.72 7.23
C VAL A 36 -9.09 10.07 8.49
N GLU A 37 -10.41 10.24 8.38
CA GLU A 37 -11.30 10.47 9.52
C GLU A 37 -11.35 9.26 10.46
N SER A 38 -11.32 8.03 9.94
CA SER A 38 -11.21 6.82 10.76
C SER A 38 -9.92 6.83 11.57
N GLY A 39 -8.78 7.14 10.93
CA GLY A 39 -7.49 7.26 11.61
C GLY A 39 -7.45 8.39 12.64
N GLN A 40 -8.10 9.53 12.37
CA GLN A 40 -8.24 10.63 13.32
C GLN A 40 -9.03 10.20 14.56
N LYS A 41 -10.17 9.51 14.39
CA LYS A 41 -10.97 8.98 15.50
C LYS A 41 -10.17 8.01 16.38
N MET A 42 -9.37 7.14 15.79
CA MET A 42 -8.47 6.24 16.52
C MET A 42 -7.42 7.01 17.34
N LEU A 43 -6.75 8.00 16.73
CA LEU A 43 -5.80 8.88 17.44
C LEU A 43 -6.49 9.65 18.59
N GLU A 44 -7.72 10.11 18.38
CA GLU A 44 -8.54 10.77 19.41
C GLU A 44 -8.94 9.82 20.54
N ALA A 45 -9.18 8.54 20.24
CA ALA A 45 -9.42 7.50 21.25
C ALA A 45 -8.15 7.14 22.05
N GLY A 46 -6.96 7.48 21.53
CA GLY A 46 -5.68 7.21 22.18
C GLY A 46 -4.99 5.94 21.66
N ASP A 47 -5.41 5.43 20.50
CA ASP A 47 -4.74 4.32 19.83
C ASP A 47 -3.31 4.67 19.41
N SER A 48 -2.47 3.64 19.28
CA SER A 48 -1.07 3.80 18.92
C SER A 48 -0.90 4.26 17.47
N ALA A 49 0.19 4.98 17.18
CA ALA A 49 0.48 5.40 15.80
C ALA A 49 0.58 4.19 14.85
N LEU A 50 1.13 3.08 15.37
CA LEU A 50 1.30 1.84 14.64
C LEU A 50 -0.02 1.18 14.26
N ASP A 51 -1.00 1.15 15.16
CA ASP A 51 -2.33 0.61 14.86
C ASP A 51 -3.09 1.51 13.89
N VAL A 52 -2.95 2.83 14.05
CA VAL A 52 -3.57 3.83 13.17
C VAL A 52 -3.08 3.70 11.72
N VAL A 53 -1.77 3.63 11.47
CA VAL A 53 -1.25 3.47 10.10
C VAL A 53 -1.59 2.10 9.51
N THR A 54 -1.60 1.05 10.34
CA THR A 54 -1.96 -0.31 9.91
C THR A 54 -3.41 -0.34 9.43
N GLU A 55 -4.34 0.24 10.21
CA GLU A 55 -5.76 0.26 9.86
C GLU A 55 -6.04 1.17 8.64
N ALA A 56 -5.43 2.35 8.60
CA ALA A 56 -5.59 3.25 7.45
C ALA A 56 -5.15 2.59 6.14
N VAL A 57 -4.00 1.91 6.12
CA VAL A 57 -3.53 1.17 4.95
C VAL A 57 -4.41 -0.05 4.66
N ARG A 58 -4.90 -0.77 5.66
CA ARG A 58 -5.85 -1.88 5.46
C ARG A 58 -7.14 -1.43 4.78
N LEU A 59 -7.63 -0.23 5.12
CA LEU A 59 -8.79 0.39 4.47
C LEU A 59 -8.47 0.84 3.04
N LEU A 60 -7.28 1.39 2.79
CA LEU A 60 -6.81 1.71 1.43
C LEU A 60 -6.72 0.44 0.56
N GLU A 61 -6.20 -0.67 1.12
CA GLU A 61 -6.16 -1.99 0.45
C GLU A 61 -7.54 -2.58 0.20
N ALA A 62 -8.56 -2.22 0.98
CA ALA A 62 -9.93 -2.65 0.77
C ALA A 62 -10.66 -1.83 -0.31
N CYS A 63 -10.12 -0.66 -0.66
CA CYS A 63 -10.73 0.27 -1.61
C CYS A 63 -10.26 -0.01 -3.04
N PRO A 64 -11.14 -0.43 -3.97
CA PRO A 64 -10.77 -0.85 -5.32
C PRO A 64 -10.21 0.28 -6.20
N LEU A 65 -10.24 1.53 -5.72
CA LEU A 65 -9.73 2.69 -6.44
C LEU A 65 -8.20 2.78 -6.40
N PHE A 66 -7.56 2.18 -5.40
CA PHE A 66 -6.12 2.30 -5.19
C PHE A 66 -5.39 1.01 -5.58
N ASN A 67 -4.11 1.11 -5.92
CA ASN A 67 -3.31 -0.06 -6.34
C ASN A 67 -2.61 -0.69 -5.13
N ALA A 68 -3.42 -1.27 -4.24
CA ALA A 68 -2.98 -2.13 -3.15
C ALA A 68 -4.14 -3.03 -2.74
N GLY A 69 -3.89 -4.31 -2.43
CA GLY A 69 -4.97 -5.24 -2.13
C GLY A 69 -6.00 -5.31 -3.27
N ILE A 70 -7.26 -5.01 -2.97
CA ILE A 70 -8.32 -4.93 -3.98
C ILE A 70 -8.04 -3.75 -4.91
N GLY A 71 -8.01 -3.97 -6.22
CA GLY A 71 -7.64 -2.94 -7.19
C GLY A 71 -6.15 -2.92 -7.52
N ALA A 72 -5.40 -3.91 -7.04
CA ALA A 72 -4.01 -4.14 -7.45
C ALA A 72 -3.88 -4.32 -8.96
N VAL A 73 -2.81 -3.77 -9.50
CA VAL A 73 -2.41 -3.95 -10.90
C VAL A 73 -2.03 -5.39 -11.19
N TYR A 74 -1.99 -5.73 -12.47
CA TYR A 74 -1.60 -7.05 -12.94
C TYR A 74 -0.13 -7.13 -13.28
N THR A 75 0.46 -8.29 -12.99
CA THR A 75 1.75 -8.70 -13.56
C THR A 75 1.62 -8.93 -15.08
N ARG A 76 2.76 -9.08 -15.75
CA ARG A 76 2.80 -9.47 -17.16
C ARG A 76 2.08 -10.79 -17.44
N ASP A 77 1.97 -11.69 -16.47
CA ASP A 77 1.32 -12.99 -16.63
C ASP A 77 -0.19 -12.93 -16.31
N GLY A 78 -0.72 -11.75 -16.00
CA GLY A 78 -2.14 -11.57 -15.65
C GLY A 78 -2.48 -12.04 -14.23
N THR A 79 -1.48 -12.08 -13.34
CA THR A 79 -1.63 -12.42 -11.92
C THR A 79 -1.46 -11.18 -11.03
N HIS A 80 -1.56 -11.35 -9.71
CA HIS A 80 -1.32 -10.30 -8.72
C HIS A 80 -0.20 -10.72 -7.77
N GLU A 81 0.71 -9.79 -7.49
CA GLU A 81 1.80 -9.96 -6.52
C GLU A 81 1.86 -8.69 -5.70
N LEU A 82 1.60 -8.79 -4.41
CA LEU A 82 1.41 -7.66 -3.52
C LEU A 82 2.60 -7.52 -2.57
N ASP A 83 2.93 -6.28 -2.24
CA ASP A 83 4.04 -5.93 -1.38
C ASP A 83 3.55 -4.96 -0.30
N ALA A 84 4.05 -5.07 0.93
CA ALA A 84 3.77 -4.12 2.00
C ALA A 84 4.86 -4.07 3.07
N CYS A 85 4.97 -2.94 3.75
CA CYS A 85 5.84 -2.72 4.90
C CYS A 85 5.10 -1.93 5.98
N VAL A 86 5.44 -2.18 7.24
CA VAL A 86 5.06 -1.37 8.39
C VAL A 86 6.27 -1.21 9.32
N MET A 87 6.44 -0.02 9.90
CA MET A 87 7.53 0.28 10.81
C MET A 87 7.05 1.08 12.03
N ASP A 88 7.47 0.65 13.21
CA ASP A 88 7.27 1.36 14.47
C ASP A 88 8.50 2.22 14.80
N GLY A 89 8.30 3.54 14.87
CA GLY A 89 9.36 4.49 15.16
C GLY A 89 9.82 4.48 16.63
N ASN A 90 9.05 3.90 17.54
CA ASN A 90 9.44 3.79 18.95
C ASN A 90 10.46 2.66 19.18
N THR A 91 10.18 1.47 18.63
CA THR A 91 11.03 0.30 18.81
C THR A 91 12.00 0.04 17.66
N LEU A 92 11.84 0.76 16.54
CA LEU A 92 12.50 0.54 15.25
C LEU A 92 12.25 -0.87 14.67
N LYS A 93 11.28 -1.62 15.23
CA LYS A 93 10.83 -2.87 14.62
C LYS A 93 10.11 -2.55 13.32
N ALA A 94 10.33 -3.41 12.35
CA ALA A 94 9.66 -3.36 11.06
C ALA A 94 9.22 -4.77 10.67
N GLY A 95 8.20 -4.82 9.83
CA GLY A 95 7.74 -6.04 9.19
C GLY A 95 7.33 -5.75 7.76
N ALA A 96 7.62 -6.68 6.86
CA ALA A 96 7.35 -6.54 5.45
C ALA A 96 7.09 -7.89 4.79
N VAL A 97 6.29 -7.83 3.73
CA VAL A 97 6.03 -8.94 2.81
C VAL A 97 6.21 -8.48 1.37
N ALA A 98 6.72 -9.34 0.50
CA ALA A 98 6.80 -9.07 -0.94
C ALA A 98 6.38 -10.28 -1.77
N GLY A 99 5.75 -10.05 -2.91
CA GLY A 99 5.32 -11.08 -3.84
C GLY A 99 4.26 -12.03 -3.28
N VAL A 100 3.37 -11.55 -2.40
CA VAL A 100 2.27 -12.37 -1.87
C VAL A 100 1.02 -12.24 -2.75
N SER A 101 0.30 -13.33 -2.95
CA SER A 101 -0.86 -13.42 -3.86
C SER A 101 -2.11 -13.99 -3.18
N HIS A 102 -1.96 -14.59 -2.00
CA HIS A 102 -3.03 -15.31 -1.33
C HIS A 102 -3.41 -14.73 0.05
N VAL A 103 -2.98 -13.50 0.32
CA VAL A 103 -3.30 -12.74 1.53
C VAL A 103 -4.10 -11.50 1.14
N ARG A 104 -5.30 -11.35 1.70
CA ARG A 104 -6.19 -10.21 1.38
C ARG A 104 -5.60 -8.85 1.74
N HIS A 105 -4.90 -8.78 2.88
CA HIS A 105 -4.37 -7.54 3.44
C HIS A 105 -2.86 -7.67 3.69
N PRO A 106 -2.01 -7.38 2.69
CA PRO A 106 -0.56 -7.43 2.82
C PRO A 106 0.00 -6.66 4.02
N VAL A 107 -0.55 -5.48 4.36
CA VAL A 107 -0.10 -4.71 5.54
C VAL A 107 -0.30 -5.46 6.86
N LEU A 108 -1.35 -6.27 6.98
CA LEU A 108 -1.57 -7.11 8.15
C LEU A 108 -0.59 -8.28 8.21
N ALA A 109 -0.21 -8.85 7.06
CA ALA A 109 0.84 -9.85 7.01
C ALA A 109 2.21 -9.26 7.36
N ALA A 110 2.53 -8.06 6.86
CA ALA A 110 3.70 -7.31 7.27
C ALA A 110 3.73 -7.07 8.80
N ARG A 111 2.60 -6.67 9.39
CA ARG A 111 2.45 -6.52 10.85
C ARG A 111 2.67 -7.84 11.60
N LEU A 112 2.14 -8.96 11.09
CA LEU A 112 2.40 -10.29 11.68
C LEU A 112 3.88 -10.67 11.61
N VAL A 113 4.59 -10.37 10.51
CA VAL A 113 6.04 -10.61 10.42
C VAL A 113 6.77 -9.86 11.53
N MET A 114 6.44 -8.58 11.75
CA MET A 114 7.04 -7.75 12.81
C MET A 114 6.78 -8.27 14.24
N GLU A 115 5.56 -8.74 14.51
CA GLU A 115 5.12 -9.07 15.87
C GLU A 115 5.28 -10.53 16.25
N ARG A 116 5.15 -11.44 15.28
CA ARG A 116 5.06 -12.89 15.49
C ARG A 116 6.23 -13.66 14.89
N SER A 117 7.27 -12.97 14.45
CA SER A 117 8.51 -13.58 13.99
C SER A 117 9.74 -12.81 14.47
N PRO A 118 10.93 -13.42 14.45
CA PRO A 118 12.20 -12.72 14.68
C PRO A 118 12.73 -12.01 13.42
N HIS A 119 11.96 -11.97 12.33
CA HIS A 119 12.38 -11.49 11.01
C HIS A 119 11.73 -10.15 10.67
N VAL A 120 12.32 -9.45 9.69
CA VAL A 120 11.82 -8.16 9.19
C VAL A 120 11.09 -8.31 7.86
N LEU A 121 11.57 -9.16 6.95
CA LEU A 121 11.01 -9.32 5.60
C LEU A 121 10.83 -10.79 5.26
N MET A 122 9.66 -11.16 4.75
CA MET A 122 9.40 -12.47 4.17
C MET A 122 8.85 -12.32 2.75
N VAL A 123 9.07 -13.30 1.87
CA VAL A 123 8.66 -13.21 0.47
C VAL A 123 7.91 -14.43 -0.04
N GLY A 124 7.02 -14.22 -0.99
CA GLY A 124 6.31 -15.26 -1.74
C GLY A 124 5.58 -16.26 -0.87
N VAL A 125 5.59 -17.52 -1.31
CA VAL A 125 4.90 -18.64 -0.63
C VAL A 125 5.35 -18.85 0.82
N GLY A 126 6.59 -18.48 1.17
CA GLY A 126 7.08 -18.55 2.54
C GLY A 126 6.37 -17.56 3.47
N ALA A 127 6.21 -16.31 3.01
CA ALA A 127 5.45 -15.28 3.72
C ALA A 127 3.99 -15.67 3.90
N GLU A 128 3.37 -16.24 2.86
CA GLU A 128 1.99 -16.70 2.89
C GLU A 128 1.79 -17.85 3.88
N ASN A 129 2.62 -18.89 3.79
CA ASN A 129 2.56 -20.03 4.72
C ASN A 129 2.75 -19.58 6.17
N PHE A 130 3.65 -18.63 6.41
CA PHE A 130 3.79 -18.02 7.73
C PHE A 130 2.49 -17.32 8.15
N ALA A 131 1.93 -16.43 7.33
CA ALA A 131 0.68 -15.75 7.65
C ALA A 131 -0.48 -16.73 7.93
N PHE A 132 -0.60 -17.81 7.15
CA PHE A 132 -1.60 -18.85 7.36
C PHE A 132 -1.38 -19.61 8.67
N SER A 133 -0.12 -19.91 9.02
CA SER A 133 0.21 -20.53 10.32
C SER A 133 -0.17 -19.66 11.52
N GLN A 134 -0.25 -18.34 11.32
CA GLN A 134 -0.71 -17.37 12.32
C GLN A 134 -2.23 -17.13 12.27
N GLY A 135 -2.98 -17.90 11.49
CA GLY A 135 -4.45 -17.86 11.42
C GLY A 135 -5.02 -16.90 10.38
N MET A 136 -4.19 -16.31 9.51
CA MET A 136 -4.70 -15.47 8.41
C MET A 136 -5.40 -16.34 7.35
N ALA A 137 -6.55 -15.88 6.87
CA ALA A 137 -7.30 -16.61 5.84
C ALA A 137 -6.60 -16.57 4.48
N ARG A 138 -6.53 -17.74 3.83
CA ARG A 138 -6.09 -17.85 2.43
C ARG A 138 -7.21 -17.39 1.50
N VAL A 139 -6.87 -16.57 0.51
CA VAL A 139 -7.81 -16.10 -0.53
C VAL A 139 -7.36 -16.47 -1.94
N SER A 140 -8.29 -16.48 -2.89
CA SER A 140 -7.93 -16.50 -4.33
C SER A 140 -7.41 -15.11 -4.73
N PRO A 141 -6.35 -15.00 -5.55
CA PRO A 141 -5.90 -13.72 -6.09
C PRO A 141 -6.96 -13.01 -6.95
N ASP A 142 -7.97 -13.72 -7.45
CA ASP A 142 -9.05 -13.14 -8.27
C ASP A 142 -9.84 -12.05 -7.53
N ILE A 143 -9.81 -12.04 -6.19
CA ILE A 143 -10.50 -10.99 -5.42
C ILE A 143 -9.89 -9.60 -5.61
N PHE A 144 -8.64 -9.53 -6.09
CA PHE A 144 -7.94 -8.27 -6.31
C PHE A 144 -8.21 -7.66 -7.68
N SER A 145 -8.71 -8.49 -8.60
CA SER A 145 -8.98 -8.15 -10.00
C SER A 145 -10.06 -7.09 -10.14
N THR A 146 -9.85 -6.13 -11.03
CA THR A 146 -10.88 -5.18 -11.47
C THR A 146 -10.82 -4.99 -12.98
N PRO A 147 -11.97 -4.74 -13.65
CA PRO A 147 -12.00 -4.51 -15.09
C PRO A 147 -11.06 -3.38 -15.54
N ALA A 148 -11.04 -2.27 -14.80
CA ALA A 148 -10.20 -1.12 -15.11
C ALA A 148 -8.69 -1.45 -15.09
N ARG A 149 -8.22 -2.24 -14.11
CA ARG A 149 -6.80 -2.66 -14.05
C ARG A 149 -6.46 -3.67 -15.14
N TYR A 150 -7.42 -4.50 -15.56
CA TYR A 150 -7.20 -5.47 -16.62
C TYR A 150 -7.09 -4.77 -17.99
N GLU A 151 -7.93 -3.77 -18.26
CA GLU A 151 -7.80 -2.92 -19.44
C GLU A 151 -6.43 -2.22 -19.51
N GLN A 152 -5.92 -1.73 -18.37
CA GLN A 152 -4.57 -1.17 -18.30
C GLN A 152 -3.48 -2.20 -18.65
N LEU A 153 -3.61 -3.44 -18.23
CA LEU A 153 -2.68 -4.52 -18.62
C LEU A 153 -2.71 -4.76 -20.13
N LEU A 154 -3.90 -4.85 -20.74
CA LEU A 154 -4.04 -5.08 -22.17
C LEU A 154 -3.41 -3.94 -22.98
N ALA A 155 -3.64 -2.69 -22.57
CA ALA A 155 -3.03 -1.51 -23.17
C ALA A 155 -1.50 -1.54 -23.05
N ALA A 156 -0.96 -1.86 -21.87
CA ALA A 156 0.49 -1.95 -21.65
C ALA A 156 1.16 -3.05 -22.49
N ARG A 157 0.51 -4.22 -22.61
CA ARG A 157 0.99 -5.32 -23.46
C ARG A 157 1.00 -4.92 -24.94
N ALA A 158 -0.05 -4.25 -25.41
CA ALA A 158 -0.15 -3.80 -26.80
C ALA A 158 0.92 -2.76 -27.16
N ALA A 159 1.27 -1.89 -26.20
CA ALA A 159 2.32 -0.88 -26.39
C ALA A 159 3.75 -1.46 -26.36
N GLY A 160 3.94 -2.72 -25.93
CA GLY A 160 5.27 -3.29 -25.71
C GLY A 160 6.06 -2.61 -24.59
N GLU A 161 5.41 -1.74 -23.80
CA GLU A 161 6.02 -1.01 -22.70
C GLU A 161 5.92 -1.82 -21.40
N MET A 162 7.06 -2.01 -20.72
CA MET A 162 7.03 -2.01 -19.25
C MET A 162 6.88 -0.54 -18.88
N ALA A 163 5.72 -0.12 -18.38
CA ALA A 163 5.49 1.28 -18.06
C ALA A 163 6.40 1.70 -16.88
N LEU A 164 7.62 2.20 -17.17
CA LEU A 164 8.60 2.73 -16.22
C LEU A 164 8.82 4.26 -16.44
N ASP A 165 8.40 4.99 -15.42
CA ASP A 165 9.01 6.09 -14.65
C ASP A 165 9.38 7.48 -15.24
N HIS A 166 10.05 7.68 -16.39
CA HIS A 166 10.67 9.02 -16.64
C HIS A 166 10.64 9.60 -18.07
N SER A 167 9.69 9.23 -18.94
CA SER A 167 9.48 9.99 -20.18
C SER A 167 8.66 11.25 -19.87
N GLY A 168 9.20 12.45 -20.11
CA GLY A 168 8.55 13.76 -19.90
C GLY A 168 7.32 14.06 -20.76
N ALA A 169 6.49 13.05 -21.04
CA ALA A 169 5.18 13.18 -21.66
C ALA A 169 4.08 13.26 -20.57
N PRO A 170 2.95 13.95 -20.82
CA PRO A 170 1.81 13.95 -19.91
C PRO A 170 1.36 12.51 -19.64
N LEU A 171 1.43 12.09 -18.38
CA LEU A 171 1.03 10.75 -17.98
C LEU A 171 -0.50 10.67 -17.91
N ASP A 172 -1.05 9.74 -18.69
CA ASP A 172 -2.45 9.35 -18.76
C ASP A 172 -2.84 8.52 -17.51
N GLU A 173 -4.14 8.40 -17.21
CA GLU A 173 -4.65 7.59 -16.10
C GLU A 173 -4.15 6.13 -16.11
N THR A 174 -3.71 5.65 -17.27
CA THR A 174 -3.07 4.36 -17.53
C THR A 174 -1.67 4.22 -16.91
N LYS A 175 -1.03 5.32 -16.49
CA LYS A 175 0.34 5.37 -15.92
C LYS A 175 0.38 5.85 -14.46
N LYS A 176 -0.74 5.81 -13.72
CA LYS A 176 -0.79 6.17 -12.29
C LYS A 176 0.07 5.23 -11.44
N MET A 177 0.99 5.79 -10.65
CA MET A 177 1.83 5.08 -9.67
C MET A 177 1.01 4.94 -8.37
N GLY A 178 0.18 3.90 -8.30
CA GLY A 178 -0.91 3.81 -7.31
C GLY A 178 -0.55 3.15 -5.97
N THR A 179 0.66 3.35 -5.44
CA THR A 179 1.04 2.84 -4.11
C THR A 179 0.30 3.62 -3.00
N VAL A 180 -0.18 2.92 -1.98
CA VAL A 180 -0.89 3.53 -0.85
C VAL A 180 -0.01 3.54 0.39
N GLY A 181 -0.32 4.45 1.31
CA GLY A 181 0.40 4.48 2.57
C GLY A 181 -0.15 5.47 3.57
N ALA A 182 0.35 5.34 4.80
CA ALA A 182 -0.02 6.17 5.93
C ALA A 182 1.17 6.44 6.83
N VAL A 183 1.20 7.62 7.42
CA VAL A 183 2.10 8.00 8.50
C VAL A 183 1.29 8.61 9.63
N ALA A 184 1.66 8.33 10.86
CA ALA A 184 0.96 8.88 12.02
C ALA A 184 1.93 9.24 13.15
N ARG A 185 1.48 10.20 13.95
CA ARG A 185 2.02 10.51 15.27
C ARG A 185 0.89 10.41 16.30
N ASP A 186 1.08 9.59 17.32
CA ASP A 186 0.09 9.42 18.38
C ASP A 186 0.19 10.48 19.50
N LYS A 187 -0.74 10.41 20.46
CA LYS A 187 -0.77 11.32 21.63
C LYS A 187 0.44 11.17 22.55
N PHE A 188 1.11 10.02 22.51
CA PHE A 188 2.32 9.74 23.28
C PHE A 188 3.59 10.23 22.55
N GLY A 189 3.45 10.65 21.30
CA GLY A 189 4.53 11.17 20.47
C GLY A 189 5.26 10.09 19.66
N ASN A 190 4.74 8.86 19.62
CA ASN A 190 5.32 7.80 18.79
C ASN A 190 4.94 8.03 17.33
N LEU A 191 5.88 7.69 16.45
CA LEU A 191 5.75 7.74 15.01
C LEU A 191 5.63 6.34 14.43
N ALA A 192 4.82 6.19 13.39
CA ALA A 192 4.75 4.95 12.62
C ALA A 192 4.48 5.25 11.14
N ALA A 193 4.88 4.30 10.29
CA ALA A 193 4.63 4.35 8.85
C ALA A 193 4.19 2.97 8.35
N ALA A 194 3.33 2.97 7.32
CA ALA A 194 2.96 1.77 6.58
C ALA A 194 2.77 2.10 5.10
N THR A 195 3.15 1.18 4.22
CA THR A 195 3.08 1.33 2.77
C THR A 195 2.67 -0.01 2.15
N SER A 196 1.78 0.01 1.15
CA SER A 196 1.29 -1.20 0.47
C SER A 196 1.07 -0.95 -1.02
N THR A 197 1.31 -1.95 -1.86
CA THR A 197 1.20 -1.82 -3.31
C THR A 197 0.89 -3.15 -4.01
N GLY A 198 0.25 -3.07 -5.19
CA GLY A 198 0.27 -4.15 -6.19
C GLY A 198 1.51 -4.14 -7.09
N GLY A 199 2.38 -3.14 -6.94
CA GLY A 199 3.53 -2.90 -7.79
C GLY A 199 3.14 -2.13 -9.05
N MET A 200 3.68 -2.54 -10.20
CA MET A 200 3.46 -1.86 -11.47
C MET A 200 2.68 -2.73 -12.46
N THR A 201 1.83 -2.10 -13.27
CA THR A 201 1.16 -2.75 -14.39
C THR A 201 2.19 -3.36 -15.33
N ASN A 202 1.94 -4.60 -15.75
CA ASN A 202 2.81 -5.35 -16.66
C ASN A 202 4.23 -5.63 -16.09
N LYS A 203 4.41 -5.58 -14.76
CA LYS A 203 5.68 -5.97 -14.12
C LYS A 203 6.04 -7.42 -14.45
N LEU A 204 7.33 -7.69 -14.57
CA LEU A 204 7.83 -9.08 -14.55
C LEU A 204 7.43 -9.74 -13.22
N PRO A 205 6.85 -10.95 -13.23
CA PRO A 205 6.59 -11.69 -12.00
C PRO A 205 7.86 -11.81 -11.14
N GLY A 206 7.72 -11.61 -9.84
CA GLY A 206 8.81 -11.55 -8.88
C GLY A 206 9.54 -10.21 -8.80
N ARG A 207 9.15 -9.18 -9.58
CA ARG A 207 9.68 -7.81 -9.40
C ARG A 207 9.17 -7.22 -8.09
N VAL A 208 10.11 -6.78 -7.27
CA VAL A 208 9.85 -6.10 -6.00
C VAL A 208 10.15 -4.60 -6.15
N GLY A 209 9.23 -3.74 -5.68
CA GLY A 209 9.39 -2.29 -5.65
C GLY A 209 10.02 -1.74 -4.37
N ASP A 210 9.88 -0.45 -4.14
CA ASP A 210 10.33 0.26 -2.92
C ASP A 210 9.46 -0.05 -1.70
N SER A 211 8.16 -0.28 -1.90
CA SER A 211 7.14 -0.36 -0.84
C SER A 211 7.44 -1.36 0.29
N PRO A 212 7.95 -2.59 0.03
CA PRO A 212 8.30 -3.53 1.11
C PRO A 212 9.72 -3.30 1.68
N LEU A 213 10.47 -2.32 1.18
CA LEU A 213 11.86 -2.08 1.55
C LEU A 213 11.96 -0.96 2.58
N VAL A 214 12.30 -1.32 3.82
CA VAL A 214 12.53 -0.37 4.92
C VAL A 214 13.62 0.63 4.53
N GLY A 215 13.32 1.93 4.67
CA GLY A 215 14.22 3.02 4.30
C GLY A 215 14.12 3.47 2.84
N ALA A 216 13.37 2.76 1.99
CA ALA A 216 13.03 3.20 0.65
C ALA A 216 11.56 3.64 0.58
N GLY A 217 10.62 2.68 0.66
CA GLY A 217 9.19 2.95 0.59
C GLY A 217 8.55 3.32 1.93
N CYS A 218 9.10 2.82 3.03
CA CYS A 218 8.54 2.97 4.38
C CYS A 218 9.65 3.16 5.42
N TYR A 219 9.52 4.17 6.28
CA TYR A 219 10.46 4.40 7.39
C TYR A 219 9.78 5.13 8.56
N ALA A 220 10.11 4.78 9.79
CA ALA A 220 9.69 5.52 10.97
C ALA A 220 10.76 5.50 12.06
N ASN A 221 11.00 6.65 12.70
CA ASN A 221 11.89 6.78 13.85
C ASN A 221 11.47 7.98 14.70
N ASN A 222 11.15 7.75 15.98
CA ASN A 222 10.69 8.77 16.93
C ASN A 222 11.63 9.97 17.06
N ALA A 223 12.93 9.79 16.83
CA ALA A 223 13.92 10.86 16.90
C ALA A 223 13.96 11.76 15.66
N SER A 224 13.23 11.40 14.58
CA SER A 224 13.23 12.13 13.32
C SER A 224 11.84 12.20 12.69
N VAL A 225 11.45 11.20 11.90
CA VAL A 225 10.31 11.28 10.99
C VAL A 225 9.66 9.91 10.75
N ALA A 226 8.39 9.93 10.32
CA ALA A 226 7.72 8.82 9.65
C ALA A 226 7.43 9.20 8.19
N VAL A 227 7.77 8.30 7.26
CA VAL A 227 7.70 8.51 5.82
C VAL A 227 7.09 7.27 5.16
N SER A 228 6.15 7.52 4.24
CA SER A 228 5.63 6.54 3.29
C SER A 228 5.72 7.14 1.89
N CYS A 229 6.23 6.36 0.95
CA CYS A 229 6.51 6.81 -0.41
C CYS A 229 5.55 6.20 -1.44
N THR A 230 5.49 6.85 -2.58
CA THR A 230 4.85 6.35 -3.80
C THR A 230 5.58 6.96 -5.00
N GLY A 231 5.81 6.17 -6.04
CA GLY A 231 6.47 6.59 -7.27
C GLY A 231 6.98 5.41 -8.06
#